data_AF-A0AAF0IM96-F1
#
_entry.id   AF-A0AAF0IM96-F1
#
_cell.length_a   1.000
_cell.length_b   1.000
_cell.length_c   1.000
_cell.angle_alpha   90.00
_cell.angle_beta   90.00
_cell.angle_gamma   90.00
#
_symmetry.space_group_name_H-M   'P 1'
#
loop_
_entity.id
_entity.type
_entity.pdbx_description
1 polymer ?
#
loop_
_entity_poly.entity_id
_entity_poly.type
_entity_poly.pdbx_seq_one_letter_code
_entity_poly.pdbx_strand_id
1 'polypeptide(L)'
;MLSAILRKLQGGNLEVFKFGTYVLFPIGWMYYFGTNLEARFSVPDFWPKAEHSHKIPLEKSEIEAELARMDREKERKRLRRLELESAAGAESS
;
A
#
# COMPACT_ATOMS: atom_id res chain seq x y z
N MET A 1 -42.83 -24.37 19.56
CA MET A 1 -41.61 -25.22 19.46
C MET A 1 -40.33 -24.48 19.84
N LEU A 2 -40.11 -23.25 19.37
CA LEU A 2 -38.96 -22.41 19.78
C LEU A 2 -38.81 -22.26 21.30
N SER A 3 -39.91 -22.04 22.04
CA SER A 3 -39.89 -21.80 23.49
C SER A 3 -39.46 -23.01 24.34
N ALA A 4 -39.53 -24.23 23.79
CA ALA A 4 -39.11 -25.45 24.47
C ALA A 4 -37.58 -25.63 24.35
N ILE A 5 -37.03 -25.28 23.18
CA ILE A 5 -35.59 -25.26 22.90
C ILE A 5 -34.89 -24.20 23.76
N LEU A 6 -35.47 -22.99 23.83
CA LEU A 6 -34.97 -21.89 24.67
C LEU A 6 -34.98 -22.23 26.17
N ARG A 7 -35.97 -22.97 26.67
CA ARG A 7 -35.99 -23.44 28.06
C ARG A 7 -34.95 -24.51 28.36
N LYS A 8 -34.62 -25.36 27.37
CA LYS A 8 -33.59 -26.40 27.50
C LYS A 8 -32.17 -25.82 27.51
N LEU A 9 -32.01 -24.61 26.99
CA LEU A 9 -30.77 -23.82 26.95
C LEU A 9 -30.58 -22.90 28.16
N GLN A 10 -31.34 -23.03 29.25
CA GLN A 10 -31.11 -22.29 30.50
C GLN A 10 -30.24 -23.09 31.49
N GLY A 11 -29.54 -22.39 32.38
CA GLY A 11 -28.63 -22.99 33.38
C GLY A 11 -27.35 -23.54 32.75
N GLY A 12 -26.78 -24.62 33.31
CA GLY A 12 -25.50 -25.19 32.85
C GLY A 12 -25.47 -25.60 31.37
N ASN A 13 -26.62 -25.90 30.76
CA ASN A 13 -26.71 -26.18 29.32
C ASN A 13 -26.35 -24.95 28.46
N LEU A 14 -26.58 -23.74 28.97
CA LEU A 14 -26.15 -22.50 28.30
C LEU A 14 -24.63 -22.38 28.27
N GLU A 15 -23.97 -22.75 29.37
CA GLU A 15 -22.51 -22.67 29.49
C GLU A 15 -21.84 -23.68 28.56
N VAL A 16 -22.38 -24.89 28.45
CA VAL A 16 -21.91 -25.90 27.48
C VAL A 16 -22.10 -25.42 26.04
N PHE A 17 -23.23 -24.78 25.72
CA PHE A 17 -23.46 -24.19 24.40
C PHE A 17 -22.49 -23.05 24.09
N LYS A 18 -22.24 -22.15 25.06
CA LYS A 18 -21.27 -21.05 24.91
C LYS A 18 -19.86 -21.59 24.71
N PHE A 19 -19.46 -22.60 25.50
CA PHE A 19 -18.18 -23.28 25.35
C PHE A 19 -18.03 -23.91 23.97
N GLY A 20 -19.03 -24.70 23.54
CA GLY A 20 -19.04 -25.31 22.21
C GLY A 20 -18.94 -24.26 21.10
N THR A 21 -19.67 -23.16 21.22
CA THR A 21 -19.60 -22.05 20.25
C THR A 21 -18.21 -21.41 20.23
N TYR A 22 -17.60 -21.14 21.38
CA TYR A 22 -16.26 -20.54 21.44
C TYR A 22 -15.14 -21.46 20.94
N VAL A 23 -15.34 -22.78 20.97
CA VAL A 23 -14.39 -23.73 20.38
C VAL A 23 -14.65 -23.90 18.87
N LEU A 24 -15.91 -24.12 18.47
CA LEU A 24 -16.24 -24.34 17.06
C LEU A 24 -16.10 -23.08 16.20
N PHE A 25 -16.38 -21.90 16.74
CA PHE A 25 -16.30 -20.64 16.00
C PHE A 25 -14.90 -20.38 15.42
N PRO A 26 -13.81 -20.34 16.21
CA PRO A 26 -12.47 -20.12 15.67
C PRO A 26 -12.01 -21.28 14.78
N ILE A 27 -12.33 -22.53 15.11
CA ILE A 27 -11.93 -23.70 14.29
C ILE A 27 -12.61 -23.66 12.92
N GLY A 28 -13.92 -23.40 12.88
CA GLY A 28 -14.68 -23.28 11.65
C GLY A 28 -14.25 -22.08 10.82
N TRP A 29 -13.99 -20.94 11.47
CA TRP A 29 -13.46 -19.76 10.82
C TRP A 29 -12.09 -20.04 10.19
N MET A 30 -11.21 -20.73 10.90
CA MET A 30 -9.89 -21.11 10.41
C MET A 30 -9.96 -22.18 9.32
N TYR A 31 -10.92 -23.10 9.36
CA TYR A 31 -11.13 -24.07 8.27
C TYR A 31 -11.62 -23.39 6.99
N TYR A 32 -12.56 -22.45 7.11
CA TYR A 32 -13.13 -21.74 5.96
C TYR A 32 -12.15 -20.73 5.35
N PHE A 33 -11.45 -19.96 6.17
CA PHE A 33 -10.52 -18.93 5.68
C PHE A 33 -9.07 -19.40 5.58
N GLY A 34 -8.60 -20.29 6.45
CA GLY A 34 -7.17 -20.61 6.60
C GLY A 34 -6.52 -21.35 5.43
N THR A 35 -7.31 -21.95 4.54
CA THR A 35 -6.79 -22.67 3.36
C THR A 35 -6.82 -21.83 2.07
N ASN A 36 -7.46 -20.65 2.09
CA ASN A 36 -7.69 -19.84 0.88
C ASN A 36 -7.42 -18.34 1.09
N LEU A 37 -6.63 -17.97 2.10
CA LEU A 37 -6.30 -16.57 2.38
C LEU A 37 -5.66 -15.88 1.18
N GLU A 38 -4.73 -16.56 0.50
CA GLU A 38 -3.98 -15.98 -0.62
C GLU A 38 -4.90 -15.59 -1.77
N ALA A 39 -5.77 -16.49 -2.25
CA ALA A 39 -6.69 -16.17 -3.33
C ALA A 39 -7.78 -15.14 -2.95
N ARG A 40 -8.15 -15.04 -1.66
CA ARG A 40 -9.18 -14.10 -1.18
C ARG A 40 -8.65 -12.71 -0.88
N PHE A 41 -7.37 -12.59 -0.51
CA PHE A 41 -6.75 -11.34 -0.07
C PHE A 41 -5.58 -10.89 -0.95
N SER A 42 -5.19 -11.64 -1.98
CA SER A 42 -4.23 -11.16 -2.97
C SER A 42 -4.87 -10.05 -3.80
N VAL A 43 -4.26 -8.87 -3.79
CA VAL A 43 -4.63 -7.79 -4.70
C VAL A 43 -3.89 -8.04 -6.02
N PRO A 44 -4.58 -8.29 -7.15
CA PRO A 44 -3.92 -8.37 -8.43
C PRO A 44 -3.26 -7.04 -8.76
N ASP A 45 -2.03 -7.08 -9.29
CA ASP A 45 -1.21 -5.89 -9.59
C ASP A 45 -0.87 -5.00 -8.36
N PHE A 46 -0.76 -5.58 -7.15
CA PHE A 46 -0.34 -4.84 -5.94
C PHE A 46 1.00 -4.11 -6.12
N TRP A 47 1.97 -4.75 -6.80
CA TRP A 47 3.26 -4.14 -7.07
C TRP A 47 3.24 -3.40 -8.42
N PRO A 48 3.77 -2.16 -8.49
CA PRO A 48 3.95 -1.47 -9.76
C PRO A 48 4.75 -2.33 -10.73
N LYS A 49 4.20 -2.56 -11.92
CA LYS A 49 4.85 -3.35 -12.97
C LYS A 49 6.20 -2.70 -13.30
N ALA A 50 7.24 -3.51 -13.52
CA ALA A 50 8.60 -3.04 -13.80
C ALA A 50 8.68 -2.12 -15.04
N GLU A 51 7.68 -2.15 -15.92
CA GLU A 51 7.52 -1.24 -17.05
C GLU A 51 7.25 0.22 -16.63
N HIS A 52 6.63 0.43 -15.47
CA HIS A 52 6.41 1.75 -14.87
C HIS A 52 7.55 2.21 -13.96
N SER A 53 8.49 1.31 -13.66
CA SER A 53 9.71 1.68 -12.95
C SER A 53 10.61 2.47 -13.91
N HIS A 54 11.15 3.60 -13.44
CA HIS A 54 12.12 4.37 -14.20
C HIS A 54 13.32 3.49 -14.57
N LYS A 55 13.47 3.19 -15.87
CA LYS A 55 14.60 2.44 -16.39
C LYS A 55 15.83 3.35 -16.34
N ILE A 56 16.81 2.97 -15.52
CA ILE A 56 18.11 3.65 -15.49
C ILE A 56 18.76 3.41 -16.88
N PRO A 57 19.34 4.45 -17.52
CA PRO A 57 20.07 4.27 -18.77
C PRO A 57 21.22 3.29 -18.55
N LEU A 58 21.26 2.18 -19.31
CA LEU A 58 22.28 1.14 -19.18
C LEU A 58 23.41 1.33 -20.21
N GLU A 59 23.13 2.01 -21.32
CA GLU A 59 24.07 2.26 -22.41
C GLU A 59 24.86 3.56 -22.21
N LYS A 60 26.17 3.52 -22.52
CA LYS A 60 27.08 4.66 -22.33
C LYS A 60 26.61 5.95 -23.04
N SER A 61 26.10 5.82 -24.28
CA SER A 61 25.59 6.95 -25.06
C SER A 61 24.35 7.59 -24.43
N GLU A 62 23.46 6.79 -23.83
CA GLU A 62 22.27 7.28 -23.14
C GLU A 62 22.64 8.00 -21.84
N ILE A 63 23.65 7.49 -21.13
CA ILE A 63 24.19 8.12 -19.92
C ILE A 63 24.78 9.50 -20.24
N GLU A 64 25.58 9.61 -21.31
CA GLU A 64 26.16 10.89 -21.73
C GLU A 64 25.08 11.90 -22.16
N ALA A 65 24.04 11.44 -22.86
CA ALA A 65 22.91 12.29 -23.25
C ALA A 65 22.11 12.81 -22.04
N GLU A 66 21.85 11.96 -21.06
CA GLU A 66 21.14 12.33 -19.82
C GLU A 66 22.00 13.24 -18.94
N LEU A 67 23.31 13.02 -18.87
CA LEU A 67 24.25 13.91 -18.18
C LEU A 67 24.25 15.31 -18.81
N ALA A 68 24.33 15.40 -20.15
CA ALA A 68 24.23 16.66 -20.87
C ALA A 68 22.86 17.34 -20.69
N ARG A 69 21.77 16.59 -20.49
CA ARG A 69 20.47 17.14 -20.12
C ARG A 69 20.52 17.75 -18.72
N MET A 70 21.04 17.02 -17.74
CA MET A 70 21.15 17.47 -16.35
C MET A 70 21.99 18.75 -16.21
N ASP A 71 23.11 18.85 -16.93
CA ASP A 71 23.98 20.03 -16.85
C ASP A 71 23.32 21.28 -17.46
N ARG A 72 22.57 21.11 -18.56
CA ARG A 72 21.74 22.19 -19.12
C ARG A 72 20.65 22.65 -18.15
N GLU A 73 20.01 21.73 -17.43
CA GLU A 73 19.01 22.10 -16.42
C GLU A 73 19.63 22.83 -15.22
N LYS A 74 20.82 22.41 -14.78
CA LYS A 74 21.56 23.10 -13.71
C LYS A 74 21.89 24.53 -14.10
N GLU A 75 22.43 24.74 -15.30
CA GLU A 75 22.79 26.08 -15.77
C GLU A 75 21.56 26.98 -15.90
N ARG A 76 20.46 26.46 -16.46
CA ARG A 76 19.19 27.20 -16.52
C ARG A 76 18.67 27.60 -15.13
N LYS A 77 18.75 26.71 -14.14
CA LYS A 77 18.37 27.03 -12.76
C LYS A 77 19.29 28.08 -12.14
N ARG A 78 20.59 28.03 -12.43
CA ARG A 78 21.57 29.02 -11.97
C ARG A 78 21.27 30.40 -12.55
N LEU A 79 21.07 30.50 -13.87
CA LEU A 79 20.73 31.76 -14.53
C LEU A 79 19.44 32.36 -13.98
N ARG A 80 18.40 31.53 -13.82
CA ARG A 80 17.12 31.98 -13.23
C ARG A 80 17.27 32.49 -11.80
N ARG A 81 18.17 31.91 -11.00
CA ARG A 81 18.47 32.41 -9.65
C ARG A 81 19.13 33.78 -9.72
N LEU A 82 20.13 33.96 -10.58
CA LEU A 82 20.82 35.24 -10.76
C LEU A 82 19.89 36.34 -11.25
N GLU A 83 18.98 36.03 -12.20
CA GLU A 83 17.95 36.95 -12.67
C GLU A 83 17.04 37.42 -11.52
N LEU A 84 16.55 36.48 -10.71
CA LEU A 84 15.71 36.79 -9.54
C LEU A 84 16.44 37.63 -8.50
N GLU A 85 17.71 37.32 -8.21
CA GLU A 85 18.55 38.09 -7.29
C GLU A 85 18.82 39.50 -7.82
N SER A 86 19.03 39.66 -9.13
CA SER A 86 19.23 40.96 -9.77
C SER A 86 17.95 41.82 -9.79
N ALA A 87 16.78 41.21 -9.99
CA ALA A 87 15.50 41.90 -9.95
C ALA A 87 15.14 42.34 -8.52
N ALA A 88 15.39 41.49 -7.53
CA ALA A 88 15.14 41.80 -6.13
C ALA A 88 16.08 42.90 -5.59
N GLY A 89 17.34 42.97 -6.05
CA GLY A 89 18.28 44.04 -5.69
C GLY A 89 17.99 45.40 -6.36
N ALA A 90 17.31 45.40 -7.50
CA ALA A 90 16.90 46.61 -8.22
C ALA A 90 15.62 47.24 -7.64
N GLU A 91 14.73 46.45 -7.04
CA GLU A 91 13.53 46.97 -6.34
C GLU A 91 13.81 47.49 -4.91
N SER A 92 14.98 47.18 -4.34
CA SER A 92 15.36 47.60 -2.99
C SER A 92 16.29 48.83 -2.93
N SER A 93 16.54 49.51 -4.06
CA SER A 93 17.36 50.73 -4.18
C SER A 93 16.52 51.89 -4.69
#